data_AF-A0AAD1UQW0-F1
#
_entry.id   AF-A0AAD1UQW0-F1
#
_cell.length_a   1.000
_cell.length_b   1.000
_cell.length_c   1.000
_cell.angle_alpha   90.00
_cell.angle_beta   90.00
_cell.angle_gamma   90.00
#
_symmetry.space_group_name_H-M   'P 1'
#
loop_
_entity.id
_entity.type
_entity.pdbx_description
1 polymer ?
#
loop_
_entity_poly.entity_id
_entity_poly.type
_entity_poly.pdbx_seq_one_letter_code
_entity_poly.pdbx_strand_id
1 'polypeptide(L)'
;MNLSEPSHTVDKVASNIDDQQVSQAWEECKGDHSQDDSPSAQSRQSEPKKHSRSFSIAQHEYKMKNPDDVRLPSWCDKSHALKQNYKDCILLALQCAISVCTVITAIVDIEMILPTEDNTQFKYSEANLGLRIVCLLFNILAASIYITRRYFQILQEREIYNWNAEEQRQIPMDLSEASVDSAEPKMIEWKHIWNIIILLASFPPGSLPQITVGNTKYDICVILFLFVAVKLYFCFELIGHLTQYNTLCAREIHRKHGVDITLPYLFKIYLKEKPLSCLCIMSLISIISLAYLVRIYEVPYYLNKNGEALDSADKYQDFSSFSNSLWFVAVSLSTIGFGDFYPVTILGRTTIMTGVIFIGSSIMSLMSEIQDFGK
;
A
#
# COMPACT_ATOMS: atom_id res chain seq x y z
N MET A 1 31.69 26.34 -40.14
CA MET A 1 30.31 25.90 -39.84
C MET A 1 30.13 26.03 -38.33
N ASN A 2 29.52 27.12 -37.89
CA ASN A 2 29.26 27.39 -36.47
C ASN A 2 27.93 26.75 -36.11
N LEU A 3 27.95 25.79 -35.18
CA LEU A 3 26.75 25.21 -34.57
C LEU A 3 26.46 26.00 -33.29
N SER A 4 25.33 26.69 -33.31
CA SER A 4 24.72 27.40 -32.18
C SER A 4 24.03 26.42 -31.22
N GLU A 5 24.19 26.66 -29.93
CA GLU A 5 23.47 25.97 -28.84
C GLU A 5 21.99 26.41 -28.77
N PRO A 6 21.04 25.52 -28.46
CA PRO A 6 19.66 25.90 -28.19
C PRO A 6 19.48 26.34 -26.72
N SER A 7 18.81 27.47 -26.57
CA SER A 7 18.64 28.27 -25.36
C SER A 7 17.41 27.89 -24.52
N HIS A 8 17.57 28.11 -23.22
CA HIS A 8 16.55 28.25 -22.17
C HIS A 8 15.16 28.70 -22.67
N THR A 9 14.20 27.77 -22.77
CA THR A 9 12.77 28.12 -22.90
C THR A 9 11.81 27.20 -22.14
N VAL A 10 12.29 26.14 -21.47
CA VAL A 10 11.41 25.18 -20.78
C VAL A 10 11.06 25.60 -19.34
N ASP A 11 11.88 26.41 -18.67
CA ASP A 11 11.67 26.76 -17.27
C ASP A 11 10.57 27.82 -17.02
N LYS A 12 10.11 28.54 -18.05
CA LYS A 12 9.09 29.59 -17.90
C LYS A 12 7.64 29.12 -18.07
N VAL A 13 7.42 27.89 -18.54
CA VAL A 13 6.05 27.35 -18.72
C VAL A 13 5.59 26.56 -17.49
N ALA A 14 6.53 25.94 -16.75
CA ALA A 14 6.20 25.17 -15.55
C ALA A 14 5.76 26.03 -14.35
N SER A 15 6.18 27.29 -14.26
CA SER A 15 5.85 28.15 -13.10
C SER A 15 4.47 28.82 -13.17
N ASN A 16 3.82 28.86 -14.33
CA ASN A 16 2.53 29.54 -14.49
C ASN A 16 1.31 28.59 -14.39
N ILE A 17 1.51 27.28 -14.41
CA ILE A 17 0.42 26.29 -14.38
C ILE A 17 -0.04 25.99 -12.93
N ASP A 18 0.87 26.07 -11.94
CA ASP A 18 0.55 25.75 -10.54
C ASP A 18 -0.28 26.85 -9.84
N ASP A 19 0.04 28.14 -10.04
CA ASP A 19 -0.62 29.22 -9.29
C ASP A 19 -2.09 29.44 -9.71
N GLN A 20 -2.43 29.14 -10.97
CA GLN A 20 -3.80 29.25 -11.46
C GLN A 20 -4.69 28.10 -10.98
N GLN A 21 -4.18 26.87 -10.93
CA GLN A 21 -4.93 25.71 -10.44
C GLN A 21 -5.16 25.77 -8.92
N VAL A 22 -4.18 26.27 -8.16
CA VAL A 22 -4.31 26.46 -6.71
C VAL A 22 -5.31 27.57 -6.37
N SER A 23 -5.39 28.65 -7.17
CA SER A 23 -6.40 29.70 -6.96
C SER A 23 -7.81 29.25 -7.32
N GLN A 24 -7.99 28.45 -8.37
CA GLN A 24 -9.31 27.91 -8.74
C GLN A 24 -9.85 26.91 -7.71
N ALA A 25 -9.00 26.01 -7.19
CA ALA A 25 -9.38 25.09 -6.13
C ALA A 25 -9.76 25.81 -4.82
N TRP A 26 -9.20 27.00 -4.58
CA TRP A 26 -9.52 27.84 -3.41
C TRP A 26 -10.85 28.60 -3.55
N GLU A 27 -11.20 29.06 -4.75
CA GLU A 27 -12.47 29.75 -5.01
C GLU A 27 -13.67 28.78 -4.96
N GLU A 28 -13.52 27.54 -5.44
CA GLU A 28 -14.57 26.51 -5.36
C GLU A 28 -14.92 26.10 -3.92
N CYS A 29 -14.01 26.28 -2.97
CA CYS A 29 -14.26 25.97 -1.56
C CYS A 29 -14.96 27.09 -0.77
N LYS A 30 -15.13 28.30 -1.35
CA LYS A 30 -15.70 29.46 -0.64
C LYS A 30 -17.22 29.62 -0.83
N GLY A 31 -17.82 28.97 -1.80
CA GLY A 31 -19.23 29.16 -2.14
C GLY A 31 -20.13 28.08 -1.59
N ASP A 32 -20.39 28.05 -0.27
CA ASP A 32 -21.60 27.35 0.24
C ASP A 32 -22.00 27.59 1.71
N HIS A 33 -21.66 28.74 2.33
CA HIS A 33 -22.17 29.06 3.67
C HIS A 33 -22.78 30.47 3.76
N SER A 34 -24.05 30.57 3.37
CA SER A 34 -24.95 31.60 3.90
C SER A 34 -26.41 31.15 3.83
N GLN A 35 -27.11 31.31 4.96
CA GLN A 35 -28.55 31.14 5.23
C GLN A 35 -28.99 29.74 5.68
N ASP A 36 -29.28 29.60 6.98
CA ASP A 36 -30.69 29.56 7.38
C ASP A 36 -30.90 29.72 8.90
N ASP A 37 -32.08 30.27 9.18
CA ASP A 37 -32.53 30.88 10.42
C ASP A 37 -32.96 29.89 11.53
N SER A 38 -32.88 30.37 12.77
CA SER A 38 -33.53 29.76 13.94
C SER A 38 -35.06 29.89 13.85
N PRO A 39 -35.86 28.96 14.45
CA PRO A 39 -36.37 29.29 15.79
C PRO A 39 -36.74 28.12 16.74
N SER A 40 -36.71 28.48 18.03
CA SER A 40 -37.63 28.11 19.12
C SER A 40 -37.63 26.69 19.75
N ALA A 41 -37.67 26.75 21.08
CA ALA A 41 -37.66 25.67 22.05
C ALA A 41 -39.00 24.92 22.21
N GLN A 42 -38.95 23.63 22.55
CA GLN A 42 -39.93 22.99 23.43
C GLN A 42 -39.42 21.70 24.15
N SER A 43 -39.70 21.70 25.45
CA SER A 43 -39.71 20.67 26.52
C SER A 43 -39.29 19.19 26.32
N ARG A 44 -38.30 18.82 27.16
CA ARG A 44 -38.11 17.62 28.01
C ARG A 44 -39.05 16.40 27.85
N GLN A 45 -38.44 15.23 27.67
CA GLN A 45 -38.68 14.04 28.50
C GLN A 45 -37.39 13.23 28.66
N SER A 46 -37.17 12.72 29.88
CA SER A 46 -35.93 12.16 30.41
C SER A 46 -35.90 10.63 30.34
N GLU A 47 -34.85 10.06 29.75
CA GLU A 47 -34.52 8.63 29.81
C GLU A 47 -33.04 8.40 30.16
N PRO A 48 -32.68 7.22 30.72
CA PRO A 48 -31.53 7.07 31.59
C PRO A 48 -30.22 6.88 30.83
N LYS A 49 -29.19 7.58 31.32
CA LYS A 49 -27.80 7.59 30.83
C LYS A 49 -27.16 6.20 30.87
N LYS A 50 -26.99 5.59 29.69
CA LYS A 50 -25.89 4.65 29.42
C LYS A 50 -24.66 5.47 29.01
N HIS A 51 -23.53 5.27 29.70
CA HIS A 51 -22.23 5.85 29.36
C HIS A 51 -21.71 5.31 28.02
N SER A 52 -22.25 5.83 26.92
CA SER A 52 -21.58 5.86 25.62
C SER A 52 -20.64 7.06 25.65
N ARG A 53 -19.33 6.82 25.68
CA ARG A 53 -18.34 7.82 25.27
C ARG A 53 -18.46 7.95 23.76
N SER A 54 -19.47 8.69 23.31
CA SER A 54 -19.51 9.21 21.95
C SER A 54 -18.28 10.09 21.78
N PHE A 55 -17.31 9.60 21.01
CA PHE A 55 -16.21 10.39 20.49
C PHE A 55 -16.82 11.36 19.47
N SER A 56 -17.50 12.38 19.98
CA SER A 56 -17.85 13.58 19.22
C SER A 56 -16.51 14.18 18.83
N ILE A 57 -16.05 13.83 17.63
CA ILE A 57 -15.10 14.67 16.91
C ILE A 57 -15.84 15.98 16.75
N ALA A 58 -15.57 16.90 17.67
CA ALA A 58 -16.02 18.26 17.56
C ALA A 58 -15.52 18.75 16.20
N GLN A 59 -16.44 18.82 15.23
CA GLN A 59 -16.39 19.80 14.16
C GLN A 59 -16.52 21.17 14.81
N HIS A 60 -15.54 21.55 15.61
CA HIS A 60 -15.28 22.95 15.83
C HIS A 60 -14.88 23.47 14.46
N GLU A 61 -15.83 24.12 13.79
CA GLU A 61 -15.56 25.19 12.85
C GLU A 61 -14.59 26.17 13.54
N TYR A 62 -13.30 25.85 13.51
CA TYR A 62 -12.27 26.81 13.75
C TYR A 62 -12.30 27.71 12.51
N LYS A 63 -13.10 28.77 12.58
CA LYS A 63 -12.93 29.96 11.77
C LYS A 63 -11.46 30.35 11.89
N MET A 64 -10.66 29.99 10.87
CA MET A 64 -9.25 30.34 10.84
C MET A 64 -9.18 31.86 10.96
N LYS A 65 -8.63 32.30 12.09
CA LYS A 65 -8.31 33.69 12.35
C LYS A 65 -7.29 34.10 11.28
N ASN A 66 -7.71 34.97 10.38
CA ASN A 66 -6.98 35.54 9.22
C ASN A 66 -5.88 34.65 8.59
N PRO A 67 -6.08 34.11 7.36
CA PRO A 67 -5.06 33.29 6.68
C PRO A 67 -3.70 34.00 6.52
N ASP A 68 -3.68 35.33 6.60
CA ASP A 68 -2.47 36.16 6.48
C ASP A 68 -1.54 36.12 7.71
N ASP A 69 -2.00 35.64 8.87
CA ASP A 69 -1.18 35.62 10.10
C ASP A 69 -0.28 34.38 10.20
N VAL A 70 -0.46 33.38 9.33
CA VAL A 70 0.46 32.23 9.26
C VAL A 70 1.62 32.61 8.34
N ARG A 71 2.56 33.41 8.86
CA ARG A 71 3.87 33.55 8.21
C ARG A 71 4.52 32.17 8.16
N LEU A 72 4.50 31.56 6.97
CA LEU A 72 5.28 30.36 6.72
C LEU A 72 6.75 30.66 7.03
N PRO A 73 7.45 29.78 7.74
CA PRO A 73 8.85 30.00 8.07
C PRO A 73 9.69 30.29 6.82
N SER A 74 10.67 31.18 6.93
CA SER A 74 11.56 31.56 5.83
C SER A 74 12.38 30.39 5.26
N TRP A 75 12.54 29.30 6.03
CA TRP A 75 13.15 28.05 5.57
C TRP A 75 12.32 27.30 4.55
N CYS A 76 11.06 27.70 4.33
CA CYS A 76 10.26 27.28 3.17
C CYS A 76 10.74 28.00 1.90
N ASP A 77 12.06 28.07 1.70
CA ASP A 77 12.65 28.38 0.42
C ASP A 77 12.35 27.16 -0.47
N LYS A 78 11.13 27.19 -1.04
CA LYS A 78 10.38 26.04 -1.58
C LYS A 78 11.25 25.17 -2.49
N SER A 79 12.21 25.76 -3.17
CA SER A 79 13.06 25.10 -4.16
C SER A 79 13.93 23.96 -3.60
N HIS A 80 14.53 24.09 -2.41
CA HIS A 80 15.44 23.07 -1.88
C HIS A 80 14.68 21.87 -1.31
N ALA A 81 13.64 22.12 -0.53
CA ALA A 81 12.80 21.08 0.05
C ALA A 81 12.04 20.28 -1.02
N LEU A 82 11.55 20.94 -2.08
CA LEU A 82 10.90 20.27 -3.20
C LEU A 82 11.86 19.38 -3.98
N LYS A 83 13.07 19.88 -4.30
CA LYS A 83 14.10 19.08 -5.00
C LYS A 83 14.48 17.82 -4.24
N GLN A 84 14.49 17.88 -2.91
CA GLN A 84 14.85 16.76 -2.06
C GLN A 84 13.73 15.71 -1.98
N ASN A 85 12.48 16.14 -1.73
CA ASN A 85 11.31 15.25 -1.73
C ASN A 85 11.15 14.53 -3.08
N TYR A 86 11.51 15.20 -4.17
CA TYR A 86 11.49 14.62 -5.51
C TYR A 86 12.48 13.45 -5.67
N LYS A 87 13.71 13.59 -5.17
CA LYS A 87 14.72 12.50 -5.21
C LYS A 87 14.27 11.27 -4.42
N ASP A 88 13.73 11.48 -3.23
CA ASP A 88 13.20 10.39 -2.39
C ASP A 88 12.04 9.68 -3.07
N CYS A 89 11.14 10.44 -3.70
CA CYS A 89 10.02 9.90 -4.45
C CYS A 89 10.50 9.07 -5.65
N ILE A 90 11.52 9.52 -6.39
CA ILE A 90 12.11 8.76 -7.50
C ILE A 90 12.72 7.45 -7.01
N LEU A 91 13.51 7.48 -5.92
CA LEU A 91 14.14 6.28 -5.38
C LEU A 91 13.11 5.26 -4.89
N LEU A 92 12.04 5.72 -4.22
CA LEU A 92 10.93 4.89 -3.80
C LEU A 92 10.15 4.33 -5.00
N ALA A 93 9.90 5.13 -6.04
CA ALA A 93 9.23 4.67 -7.26
C ALA A 93 10.06 3.60 -7.99
N LEU A 94 11.38 3.80 -8.11
CA LEU A 94 12.30 2.84 -8.71
C LEU A 94 12.33 1.52 -7.91
N GLN A 95 12.41 1.61 -6.58
CA GLN A 95 12.34 0.45 -5.70
C GLN A 95 11.02 -0.32 -5.86
N CYS A 96 9.90 0.40 -5.94
CA CYS A 96 8.59 -0.19 -6.17
C CYS A 96 8.52 -0.89 -7.53
N ALA A 97 9.02 -0.26 -8.60
CA ALA A 97 9.06 -0.85 -9.94
C ALA A 97 9.85 -2.16 -9.96
N ILE A 98 11.04 -2.19 -9.34
CA ILE A 98 11.86 -3.40 -9.26
C ILE A 98 11.19 -4.48 -8.41
N SER A 99 10.51 -4.10 -7.33
CA SER A 99 9.75 -5.03 -6.50
C SER A 99 8.60 -5.67 -7.28
N VAL A 100 7.87 -4.90 -8.09
CA VAL A 100 6.83 -5.40 -8.99
C VAL A 100 7.42 -6.32 -10.05
N CYS A 101 8.53 -5.94 -10.68
CA CYS A 101 9.23 -6.81 -11.64
C CYS A 101 9.65 -8.15 -11.00
N THR A 102 10.13 -8.13 -9.75
CA THR A 102 10.47 -9.34 -8.99
C THR A 102 9.25 -10.24 -8.80
N VAL A 103 8.10 -9.67 -8.41
CA VAL A 103 6.85 -10.43 -8.23
C VAL A 103 6.36 -11.00 -9.58
N ILE A 104 6.48 -10.25 -10.68
CA ILE A 104 6.13 -10.74 -12.01
C ILE A 104 7.05 -11.89 -12.44
N THR A 105 8.38 -11.75 -12.27
CA THR A 105 9.33 -12.84 -12.55
C THR A 105 9.04 -14.06 -11.70
N ALA A 106 8.64 -13.87 -10.43
CA ALA A 106 8.23 -14.94 -9.54
C ALA A 106 6.95 -15.66 -10.00
N ILE A 107 5.95 -14.91 -10.47
CA ILE A 107 4.74 -15.45 -11.08
C ILE A 107 5.11 -16.29 -12.31
N VAL A 108 5.96 -15.77 -13.20
CA VAL A 108 6.40 -16.49 -14.40
C VAL A 108 7.18 -17.76 -14.05
N ASP A 109 8.08 -17.73 -13.06
CA ASP A 109 8.80 -18.93 -12.60
C ASP A 109 7.83 -20.00 -12.11
N ILE A 110 6.78 -19.62 -11.36
CA ILE A 110 5.76 -20.56 -10.88
C ILE A 110 4.94 -21.12 -12.03
N GLU A 111 4.47 -20.29 -12.97
CA GLU A 111 3.73 -20.77 -14.13
C GLU A 111 4.55 -21.75 -14.99
N MET A 112 5.87 -21.57 -15.07
CA MET A 112 6.76 -22.49 -15.78
C MET A 112 7.02 -23.79 -15.02
N ILE A 113 6.81 -23.81 -13.70
CA ILE A 113 6.94 -25.00 -12.85
C ILE A 113 5.62 -25.78 -12.78
N LEU A 114 4.48 -25.07 -12.85
CA LEU A 114 3.17 -25.69 -12.81
C LEU A 114 3.05 -26.66 -13.99
N PRO A 115 2.69 -27.93 -13.74
CA PRO A 115 2.66 -28.91 -14.82
C PRO A 115 1.50 -28.58 -15.77
N THR A 116 1.80 -28.62 -17.07
CA THR A 116 0.78 -28.55 -18.12
C THR A 116 0.19 -29.94 -18.36
N GLU A 117 -1.04 -30.01 -18.89
CA GLU A 117 -1.75 -31.28 -19.14
C GLU A 117 -0.90 -32.33 -19.88
N ASP A 118 -0.01 -31.88 -20.77
CA ASP A 118 0.85 -32.75 -21.59
C ASP A 118 2.13 -33.25 -20.86
N ASN A 119 2.54 -32.62 -19.75
CA ASN A 119 3.78 -32.91 -19.04
C ASN A 119 3.52 -33.21 -17.56
N THR A 120 3.24 -34.48 -17.25
CA THR A 120 2.98 -34.96 -15.88
C THR A 120 4.21 -34.94 -14.96
N GLN A 121 5.41 -34.71 -15.50
CA GLN A 121 6.65 -34.61 -14.72
C GLN A 121 7.13 -33.17 -14.60
N PHE A 122 7.42 -32.74 -13.37
CA PHE A 122 8.11 -31.49 -13.07
C PHE A 122 9.50 -31.49 -13.74
N LYS A 123 9.58 -30.95 -14.95
CA LYS A 123 10.84 -30.81 -15.65
C LYS A 123 11.47 -29.49 -15.21
N TYR A 124 12.43 -29.56 -14.30
CA TYR A 124 13.32 -28.43 -14.03
C TYR A 124 14.07 -28.11 -15.33
N SER A 125 13.60 -27.10 -16.05
CA SER A 125 14.26 -26.57 -17.23
C SER A 125 15.39 -25.64 -16.79
N GLU A 126 16.50 -25.61 -17.53
CA GLU A 126 17.56 -24.61 -17.34
C GLU A 126 17.01 -23.17 -17.41
N ALA A 127 15.89 -22.96 -18.10
CA ALA A 127 15.18 -21.69 -18.15
C ALA A 127 14.75 -21.19 -16.76
N ASN A 128 14.33 -22.08 -15.85
CA ASN A 128 13.88 -21.71 -14.50
C ASN A 128 15.08 -21.23 -13.65
N LEU A 129 16.26 -21.81 -13.87
CA LEU A 129 17.48 -21.33 -13.20
C LEU A 129 17.80 -19.87 -13.60
N GLY A 130 17.68 -19.56 -14.89
CA GLY A 130 17.85 -18.20 -15.40
C GLY A 130 16.89 -17.18 -14.77
N LEU A 131 15.59 -17.51 -14.72
CA LEU A 131 14.57 -16.65 -14.09
C LEU A 131 14.84 -16.42 -12.60
N ARG A 132 15.30 -17.44 -11.87
CA ARG A 132 15.64 -17.32 -10.45
C ARG A 132 16.87 -16.46 -10.21
N ILE A 133 17.90 -16.55 -11.07
CA ILE A 133 19.06 -15.66 -11.02
C ILE A 133 18.63 -14.22 -11.27
N VAL A 134 17.77 -13.97 -12.27
CA VAL A 134 17.22 -12.63 -12.54
C VAL A 134 16.43 -12.09 -11.34
N CYS A 135 15.58 -12.93 -10.73
CA CYS A 135 14.83 -12.57 -9.53
C CYS A 135 15.77 -12.19 -8.36
N LEU A 136 16.85 -12.95 -8.14
CA LEU A 136 17.85 -12.66 -7.13
C LEU A 136 18.60 -11.34 -7.40
N LEU A 137 18.93 -11.05 -8.66
CA LEU A 137 19.54 -9.78 -9.06
C LEU A 137 18.61 -8.59 -8.80
N PHE A 138 17.32 -8.71 -9.12
CA PHE A 138 16.33 -7.68 -8.79
C PHE A 138 16.20 -7.46 -7.29
N ASN A 139 16.31 -8.50 -6.47
CA ASN A 139 16.26 -8.37 -5.01
C ASN A 139 17.47 -7.65 -4.43
N ILE A 140 18.68 -7.97 -4.91
CA ILE A 140 19.89 -7.24 -4.51
C ILE A 140 19.81 -5.78 -4.94
N LEU A 141 19.32 -5.51 -6.15
CA LEU A 141 19.15 -4.15 -6.66
C LEU A 141 18.11 -3.36 -5.83
N ALA A 142 16.97 -3.96 -5.52
CA ALA A 142 15.93 -3.34 -4.70
C ALA A 142 16.42 -3.06 -3.27
N ALA A 143 17.16 -4.00 -2.67
CA ALA A 143 17.78 -3.82 -1.35
C ALA A 143 18.84 -2.71 -1.36
N SER A 144 19.67 -2.65 -2.39
CA SER A 144 20.67 -1.59 -2.58
C SER A 144 20.01 -0.21 -2.67
N ILE A 145 18.98 -0.06 -3.51
CA ILE A 145 18.23 1.21 -3.66
C ILE A 145 17.57 1.60 -2.33
N TYR A 146 16.99 0.64 -1.60
CA TYR A 146 16.40 0.90 -0.29
C TYR A 146 17.44 1.41 0.72
N ILE A 147 18.62 0.80 0.77
CA ILE A 147 19.72 1.23 1.64
C ILE A 147 20.20 2.63 1.26
N THR A 148 20.39 2.90 -0.04
CA THR A 148 20.77 4.24 -0.53
C THR A 148 19.73 5.28 -0.16
N ARG A 149 18.44 4.98 -0.36
CA ARG A 149 17.33 5.85 0.03
C ARG A 149 17.35 6.13 1.53
N ARG A 150 17.51 5.10 2.37
CA ARG A 150 17.52 5.29 3.83
C ARG A 150 18.76 6.07 4.29
N TYR A 151 19.91 5.81 3.69
CA TYR A 151 21.13 6.59 3.95
C TYR A 151 20.91 8.08 3.67
N PHE A 152 20.28 8.40 2.54
CA PHE A 152 19.96 9.79 2.18
C PHE A 152 18.96 10.44 3.14
N GLN A 153 17.93 9.72 3.57
CA GLN A 153 17.00 10.18 4.60
C GLN A 153 17.68 10.49 5.93
N ILE A 154 18.61 9.63 6.38
CA ILE A 154 19.37 9.85 7.62
C ILE A 154 20.26 11.09 7.50
N LEU A 155 20.89 11.32 6.35
CA LEU A 155 21.67 12.54 6.12
C LEU A 155 20.78 13.79 6.20
N GLN A 156 19.59 13.75 5.60
CA GLN A 156 18.64 14.85 5.65
C GLN A 156 18.12 15.12 7.06
N GLU A 157 17.78 14.07 7.82
CA GLU A 157 17.37 14.20 9.22
C GLU A 157 18.48 14.89 10.06
N ARG A 158 19.75 14.59 9.79
CA ARG A 158 20.90 15.25 10.44
C ARG A 158 21.06 16.71 10.04
N GLU A 159 20.89 17.04 8.76
CA GLU A 159 20.97 18.43 8.28
C GLU A 159 19.87 19.29 8.91
N ILE A 160 18.63 18.80 8.95
CA ILE A 160 17.49 19.49 9.59
C ILE A 160 17.75 19.68 11.10
N TYR A 161 18.30 18.66 11.77
CA TYR A 161 18.65 18.76 13.18
C TYR A 161 19.72 19.84 13.43
N ASN A 162 20.79 19.85 12.63
CA ASN A 162 21.86 20.84 12.75
C ASN A 162 21.34 22.27 12.49
N TRP A 163 20.46 22.45 11.50
CA TRP A 163 19.82 23.73 11.21
C TRP A 163 18.98 24.23 12.40
N ASN A 164 18.11 23.38 12.92
CA ASN A 164 17.26 23.74 14.07
C ASN A 164 18.11 24.06 15.32
N ALA A 165 19.21 23.34 15.52
CA ALA A 165 20.14 23.62 16.61
C ALA A 165 20.86 24.97 16.43
N GLU A 166 21.11 25.41 15.20
CA GLU A 166 21.70 26.72 14.90
C GLU A 166 20.67 27.85 15.08
N GLU A 167 19.44 27.67 14.59
CA GLU A 167 18.35 28.62 14.78
C GLU A 167 18.02 28.81 16.27
N GLN A 168 17.99 27.73 17.05
CA GLN A 168 17.82 27.80 18.51
C GLN A 168 18.94 28.55 19.22
N ARG A 169 20.18 28.55 18.71
CA ARG A 169 21.28 29.36 19.28
C ARG A 169 21.10 30.86 19.07
N GLN A 170 20.29 31.26 18.08
CA GLN A 170 20.04 32.67 17.79
C GLN A 170 18.88 33.24 18.63
N ILE A 171 18.03 32.39 19.22
CA ILE A 171 16.92 32.82 20.08
C ILE A 171 17.48 33.22 21.47
N PRO A 172 17.23 34.44 21.95
CA PRO A 172 17.74 34.90 23.25
C PRO A 172 17.24 34.02 24.41
N MET A 173 18.15 33.76 25.36
CA MET A 173 18.03 32.74 26.43
C MET A 173 16.80 32.88 27.34
N ASP A 174 16.20 34.07 27.46
CA ASP A 174 15.12 34.35 28.41
C ASP A 174 13.79 33.65 28.11
N LEU A 175 13.65 32.97 26.96
CA LEU A 175 12.43 32.23 26.57
C LEU A 175 12.64 30.72 26.43
N SER A 176 13.82 30.17 26.72
CA SER A 176 14.18 28.78 26.36
C SER A 176 13.82 27.70 27.41
N GLU A 177 13.28 28.07 28.58
CA GLU A 177 12.89 27.10 29.61
C GLU A 177 11.65 26.26 29.26
N ALA A 178 10.91 26.62 28.21
CA ALA A 178 9.77 25.83 27.75
C ALA A 178 10.21 24.66 26.83
N SER A 179 10.52 23.54 27.47
CA SER A 179 10.59 22.18 26.90
C SER A 179 11.46 22.00 25.65
N VAL A 180 12.78 22.07 25.84
CA VAL A 180 13.73 21.43 24.92
C VAL A 180 13.70 19.93 25.22
N ASP A 181 12.68 19.24 24.72
CA ASP A 181 12.77 17.80 24.55
C ASP A 181 13.85 17.56 23.49
N SER A 182 15.05 17.26 23.94
CA SER A 182 16.17 16.90 23.08
C SER A 182 15.73 15.72 22.23
N ALA A 183 15.47 16.00 20.96
CA ALA A 183 15.17 14.98 19.96
C ALA A 183 16.44 14.16 19.71
N GLU A 184 16.74 13.25 20.64
CA GLU A 184 17.80 12.27 20.44
C GLU A 184 17.52 11.52 19.13
N PRO A 185 18.55 11.27 18.31
CA PRO A 185 18.39 10.55 17.06
C PRO A 185 17.80 9.18 17.39
N LYS A 186 16.52 8.98 17.05
CA LYS A 186 15.82 7.74 17.31
C LYS A 186 16.64 6.59 16.73
N MET A 187 17.02 5.66 17.60
CA MET A 187 17.69 4.41 17.24
C MET A 187 16.98 3.77 16.04
N ILE A 188 17.75 3.06 15.20
CA ILE A 188 17.25 2.36 13.99
C ILE A 188 15.92 1.69 14.31
N GLU A 189 14.83 2.22 13.76
CA GLU A 189 13.51 1.67 14.01
C GLU A 189 13.47 0.23 13.47
N TRP A 190 12.94 -0.70 14.26
CA TRP A 190 12.75 -2.11 13.88
C TRP A 190 12.08 -2.27 12.50
N LYS A 191 11.26 -1.30 12.10
CA LYS A 191 10.65 -1.18 10.78
C LYS A 191 11.67 -1.31 9.64
N HIS A 192 12.85 -0.70 9.76
CA HIS A 192 13.85 -0.76 8.69
C HIS A 192 14.49 -2.12 8.53
N ILE A 193 14.70 -2.83 9.64
CA ILE A 193 15.24 -4.20 9.62
C ILE A 193 14.24 -5.13 8.93
N TRP A 194 12.95 -5.01 9.28
CA TRP A 194 11.89 -5.78 8.63
C TRP A 194 11.81 -5.54 7.12
N ASN A 195 11.90 -4.28 6.69
CA ASN A 195 11.89 -3.96 5.25
C ASN A 195 13.07 -4.60 4.50
N ILE A 196 14.26 -4.64 5.11
CA ILE A 196 15.44 -5.31 4.53
C ILE A 196 15.20 -6.82 4.45
N ILE A 197 14.67 -7.44 5.51
CA ILE A 197 14.35 -8.87 5.52
C ILE A 197 13.36 -9.22 4.40
N ILE A 198 12.30 -8.41 4.25
CA ILE A 198 11.29 -8.59 3.20
C ILE A 198 11.93 -8.46 1.80
N LEU A 199 12.83 -7.49 1.59
CA LEU A 199 13.52 -7.31 0.32
C LEU A 199 14.48 -8.47 -0.01
N LEU A 200 15.15 -9.03 0.99
CA LEU A 200 16.08 -10.15 0.83
C LEU A 200 15.38 -11.50 0.65
N ALA A 201 14.08 -11.62 0.98
CA ALA A 201 13.31 -12.83 0.72
C ALA A 201 13.24 -13.10 -0.80
N SER A 202 13.87 -14.19 -1.26
CA SER A 202 13.99 -14.55 -2.67
C SER A 202 13.86 -16.05 -2.85
N PHE A 203 13.59 -16.49 -4.08
CA PHE A 203 13.83 -17.88 -4.46
C PHE A 203 15.34 -18.13 -4.51
N PRO A 204 15.86 -19.08 -3.73
CA PRO A 204 17.24 -19.50 -3.90
C PRO A 204 17.40 -20.22 -5.25
N PRO A 205 18.52 -20.00 -5.97
CA PRO A 205 18.84 -20.77 -7.16
C PRO A 205 19.12 -22.23 -6.77
N GLY A 206 18.66 -23.17 -7.60
CA GLY A 206 18.83 -24.61 -7.38
C GLY A 206 17.52 -25.37 -7.19
N SER A 207 17.61 -26.70 -7.16
CA SER A 207 16.48 -27.55 -6.81
C SER A 207 16.22 -27.47 -5.32
N LEU A 208 14.99 -27.10 -4.96
CA LEU A 208 14.56 -27.10 -3.56
C LEU A 208 13.88 -28.42 -3.21
N PRO A 209 13.98 -28.88 -1.96
CA PRO A 209 13.29 -30.08 -1.55
C PRO A 209 11.76 -29.89 -1.61
N GLN A 210 11.05 -30.98 -1.82
CA GLN A 210 9.59 -31.02 -1.76
C GLN A 210 9.14 -31.26 -0.32
N ILE A 211 8.10 -30.55 0.10
CA ILE A 211 7.44 -30.76 1.40
C ILE A 211 6.12 -31.46 1.14
N THR A 212 5.85 -32.54 1.86
CA THR A 212 4.55 -33.21 1.81
C THR A 212 3.65 -32.64 2.90
N VAL A 213 2.52 -32.05 2.50
CA VAL A 213 1.48 -31.54 3.42
C VAL A 213 0.21 -32.33 3.15
N GLY A 214 -0.20 -33.17 4.10
CA GLY A 214 -1.27 -34.14 3.88
C GLY A 214 -0.88 -35.17 2.81
N ASN A 215 -1.71 -35.31 1.77
CA ASN A 215 -1.49 -36.24 0.66
C ASN A 215 -0.89 -35.56 -0.59
N THR A 216 -0.49 -34.29 -0.47
CA THR A 216 0.01 -33.45 -1.56
C THR A 216 1.45 -33.05 -1.33
N LYS A 217 2.28 -33.17 -2.38
CA LYS A 217 3.66 -32.71 -2.39
C LYS A 217 3.71 -31.29 -2.96
N TYR A 218 4.31 -30.38 -2.22
CA TYR A 218 4.49 -28.99 -2.61
C TYR A 218 5.98 -28.69 -2.75
N ASP A 219 6.34 -27.94 -3.78
CA ASP A 219 7.66 -27.34 -3.88
C ASP A 219 7.77 -26.18 -2.89
N ILE A 220 8.90 -26.06 -2.19
CA ILE A 220 9.15 -24.94 -1.25
C ILE A 220 9.02 -23.57 -1.94
N CYS A 221 9.25 -23.49 -3.26
CA CYS A 221 9.01 -22.29 -4.05
C CYS A 221 7.58 -21.75 -3.88
N VAL A 222 6.58 -22.61 -3.78
CA VAL A 222 5.18 -22.19 -3.59
C VAL A 222 4.99 -21.45 -2.24
N ILE A 223 5.69 -21.88 -1.19
CA ILE A 223 5.64 -21.21 0.11
C ILE A 223 6.46 -19.92 0.09
N LEU A 224 7.66 -19.94 -0.51
CA LEU A 224 8.51 -18.77 -0.68
C LEU A 224 7.84 -17.67 -1.52
N PHE A 225 6.94 -18.04 -2.45
CA PHE A 225 6.16 -17.10 -3.23
C PHE A 225 5.33 -16.15 -2.37
N LEU A 226 4.75 -16.65 -1.26
CA LEU A 226 4.00 -15.80 -0.34
C LEU A 226 4.88 -14.67 0.22
N PHE A 227 6.14 -14.99 0.57
CA PHE A 227 7.09 -14.00 1.06
C PHE A 227 7.50 -12.99 -0.03
N VAL A 228 7.63 -13.44 -1.28
CA VAL A 228 7.88 -12.54 -2.42
C VAL A 228 6.67 -11.62 -2.67
N ALA A 229 5.44 -12.13 -2.55
CA ALA A 229 4.22 -11.35 -2.73
C ALA A 229 4.06 -10.22 -1.70
N VAL A 230 4.60 -10.38 -0.48
CA VAL A 230 4.62 -9.32 0.54
C VAL A 230 5.33 -8.05 0.03
N LYS A 231 6.22 -8.14 -0.96
CA LYS A 231 6.89 -6.97 -1.56
C LYS A 231 5.94 -5.99 -2.25
N LEU A 232 4.72 -6.42 -2.59
CA LEU A 232 3.68 -5.50 -3.06
C LEU A 232 3.29 -4.45 -2.00
N TYR A 233 3.69 -4.63 -0.73
CA TYR A 233 3.53 -3.59 0.29
C TYR A 233 4.24 -2.27 -0.10
N PHE A 234 5.35 -2.33 -0.85
CA PHE A 234 6.06 -1.12 -1.31
C PHE A 234 5.21 -0.27 -2.26
N CYS A 235 4.26 -0.87 -2.97
CA CYS A 235 3.29 -0.12 -3.77
C CYS A 235 2.39 0.75 -2.88
N PHE A 236 1.96 0.24 -1.74
CA PHE A 236 1.18 1.02 -0.77
C PHE A 236 2.03 2.13 -0.12
N GLU A 237 3.30 1.86 0.18
CA GLU A 237 4.23 2.90 0.65
C GLU A 237 4.43 4.01 -0.39
N LEU A 238 4.55 3.65 -1.68
CA LEU A 238 4.63 4.61 -2.79
C LEU A 238 3.35 5.45 -2.90
N ILE A 239 2.17 4.83 -2.85
CA ILE A 239 0.88 5.57 -2.87
C ILE A 239 0.82 6.56 -1.70
N GLY A 240 1.24 6.14 -0.51
CA GLY A 240 1.31 7.01 0.66
C GLY A 240 2.30 8.17 0.52
N HIS A 241 3.33 8.03 -0.31
CA HIS A 241 4.30 9.09 -0.58
C HIS A 241 3.87 10.03 -1.71
N LEU A 242 3.13 9.52 -2.70
CA LEU A 242 2.61 10.30 -3.83
C LEU A 242 1.40 11.15 -3.47
N THR A 243 0.77 10.88 -2.33
CA THR A 243 -0.41 11.63 -1.90
C THR A 243 -0.07 13.09 -1.54
N GLN A 244 -1.00 14.00 -1.86
CA GLN A 244 -0.92 15.42 -1.49
C GLN A 244 -0.81 15.65 0.03
N TYR A 245 -1.29 14.69 0.82
CA TYR A 245 -1.27 14.75 2.28
C TYR A 245 0.13 14.55 2.87
N ASN A 246 1.10 14.03 2.11
CA ASN A 246 2.47 13.86 2.59
C ASN A 246 3.36 15.08 2.30
N THR A 247 2.77 16.22 1.91
CA THR A 247 3.50 17.47 1.73
C THR A 247 4.01 18.01 3.08
N LEU A 248 5.13 18.75 3.07
CA LEU A 248 5.72 19.32 4.30
C LEU A 248 4.74 20.26 5.01
N CYS A 249 3.99 21.07 4.26
CA CYS A 249 2.96 21.93 4.82
C CYS A 249 1.85 21.12 5.51
N ALA A 250 1.37 20.05 4.88
CA ALA A 250 0.37 19.18 5.49
C ALA A 250 0.92 18.51 6.76
N ARG A 251 2.16 18.00 6.73
CA ARG A 251 2.82 17.41 7.90
C ARG A 251 2.97 18.40 9.05
N GLU A 252 3.28 19.65 8.76
CA GLU A 252 3.39 20.69 9.78
C GLU A 252 2.04 21.01 10.43
N ILE A 253 0.99 21.13 9.61
CA ILE A 253 -0.37 21.32 10.12
C ILE A 253 -0.76 20.13 11.01
N HIS A 254 -0.51 18.90 10.57
CA HIS A 254 -0.83 17.70 11.36
C HIS A 254 -0.01 17.63 12.65
N ARG A 255 1.28 17.99 12.61
CA ARG A 255 2.17 18.07 13.79
C ARG A 255 1.66 19.07 14.82
N LYS A 256 1.18 20.24 14.38
CA LYS A 256 0.55 21.24 15.27
C LYS A 256 -0.71 20.72 15.98
N HIS A 257 -1.39 19.74 15.38
CA HIS A 257 -2.56 19.08 15.96
C HIS A 257 -2.21 17.76 16.67
N GLY A 258 -0.92 17.39 16.78
CA GLY A 258 -0.50 16.13 17.39
C GLY A 258 -0.95 14.88 16.63
N VAL A 259 -1.17 14.99 15.32
CA VAL A 259 -1.57 13.87 14.45
C VAL A 259 -0.40 13.46 13.58
N ASP A 260 -0.01 12.19 13.63
CA ASP A 260 1.01 11.65 12.73
C ASP A 260 0.38 11.12 11.44
N ILE A 261 0.90 11.55 10.29
CA ILE A 261 0.45 11.08 8.98
C ILE A 261 1.01 9.67 8.75
N THR A 262 0.19 8.68 9.08
CA THR A 262 0.50 7.26 8.88
C THR A 262 -0.26 6.69 7.69
N LEU A 263 0.22 5.58 7.11
CA LEU A 263 -0.46 4.92 5.98
C LEU A 263 -1.93 4.54 6.28
N PRO A 264 -2.30 4.02 7.47
CA PRO A 264 -3.70 3.78 7.81
C PRO A 264 -4.53 5.08 7.88
N TYR A 265 -3.92 6.19 8.29
CA TYR A 265 -4.59 7.50 8.29
C TYR A 265 -4.87 7.99 6.86
N LEU A 266 -3.89 7.87 5.96
CA LEU A 266 -4.07 8.17 4.54
C LEU A 266 -5.16 7.30 3.91
N PHE A 267 -5.16 6.00 4.22
CA PHE A 267 -6.20 5.08 3.75
C PHE A 267 -7.60 5.52 4.21
N LYS A 268 -7.76 5.98 5.45
CA LYS A 268 -9.02 6.53 5.95
C LYS A 268 -9.46 7.77 5.18
N ILE A 269 -8.55 8.64 4.79
CA ILE A 269 -8.88 9.82 3.98
C ILE A 269 -9.39 9.39 2.61
N TYR A 270 -8.67 8.49 1.92
CA TYR A 270 -9.10 7.97 0.61
C TYR A 270 -10.46 7.27 0.66
N LEU A 271 -10.70 6.48 1.70
CA LEU A 271 -11.98 5.80 1.91
C LEU A 271 -13.13 6.79 2.12
N LYS A 272 -12.88 7.93 2.78
CA LYS A 272 -13.88 8.99 2.96
C LYS A 272 -14.15 9.78 1.67
N GLU A 273 -13.13 10.04 0.86
CA GLU A 273 -13.28 10.81 -0.38
C GLU A 273 -14.01 10.04 -1.47
N LYS A 274 -13.62 8.78 -1.73
CA LYS A 274 -14.15 7.97 -2.84
C LYS A 274 -14.38 6.52 -2.40
N PRO A 275 -15.33 6.28 -1.48
CA PRO A 275 -15.52 4.96 -0.86
C PRO A 275 -15.77 3.86 -1.88
N LEU A 276 -16.63 4.09 -2.87
CA LEU A 276 -17.00 3.08 -3.87
C LEU A 276 -15.81 2.70 -4.76
N SER A 277 -15.04 3.68 -5.25
CA SER A 277 -13.88 3.42 -6.09
C SER A 277 -12.79 2.65 -5.33
N CYS A 278 -12.52 3.03 -4.08
CA CYS A 278 -11.59 2.30 -3.22
C CYS A 278 -12.06 0.86 -2.99
N LEU A 279 -13.34 0.65 -2.69
CA LEU A 279 -13.91 -0.68 -2.44
C LEU A 279 -13.82 -1.57 -3.69
N CYS A 280 -14.20 -1.07 -4.87
CA CYS A 280 -14.11 -1.82 -6.13
C CYS A 280 -12.67 -2.22 -6.49
N ILE A 281 -11.70 -1.32 -6.28
CA ILE A 281 -10.29 -1.62 -6.55
C ILE A 281 -9.77 -2.66 -5.55
N MET A 282 -10.05 -2.48 -4.26
CA MET A 282 -9.64 -3.42 -3.21
C MET A 282 -10.26 -4.81 -3.40
N SER A 283 -11.54 -4.88 -3.78
CA SER A 283 -12.21 -6.15 -4.06
C SER A 283 -11.62 -6.85 -5.28
N LEU A 284 -11.35 -6.13 -6.36
CA LEU A 284 -10.78 -6.69 -7.59
C LEU A 284 -9.38 -7.26 -7.34
N ILE A 285 -8.51 -6.51 -6.67
CA ILE A 285 -7.15 -6.96 -6.31
C ILE A 285 -7.22 -8.20 -5.41
N SER A 286 -8.14 -8.21 -4.46
CA SER A 286 -8.33 -9.35 -3.55
C SER A 286 -8.83 -10.60 -4.26
N ILE A 287 -9.79 -10.46 -5.18
CA ILE A 287 -10.31 -11.59 -5.98
C ILE A 287 -9.19 -12.20 -6.83
N ILE A 288 -8.43 -11.37 -7.56
CA ILE A 288 -7.35 -11.85 -8.43
C ILE A 288 -6.24 -12.53 -7.61
N SER A 289 -5.82 -11.92 -6.51
CA SER A 289 -4.75 -12.48 -5.66
C SER A 289 -5.14 -13.80 -5.00
N LEU A 290 -6.34 -13.88 -4.39
CA LEU A 290 -6.82 -15.12 -3.80
C LEU A 290 -7.07 -16.21 -4.84
N ALA A 291 -7.60 -15.87 -6.02
CA ALA A 291 -7.80 -16.83 -7.11
C ALA A 291 -6.47 -17.44 -7.56
N TYR A 292 -5.43 -16.62 -7.67
CA TYR A 292 -4.10 -17.08 -8.03
C TYR A 292 -3.50 -18.01 -6.96
N LEU A 293 -3.65 -17.66 -5.67
CA LEU A 293 -3.18 -18.52 -4.57
C LEU A 293 -3.91 -19.85 -4.50
N VAL A 294 -5.24 -19.85 -4.63
CA VAL A 294 -6.04 -21.08 -4.65
C VAL A 294 -5.60 -21.98 -5.81
N ARG A 295 -5.40 -21.42 -7.01
CA ARG A 295 -4.89 -22.16 -8.16
C ARG A 295 -3.55 -22.84 -7.86
N ILE A 296 -2.57 -22.08 -7.35
CA ILE A 296 -1.25 -22.64 -7.03
C ILE A 296 -1.33 -23.81 -6.05
N TYR A 297 -2.21 -23.72 -5.04
CA TYR A 297 -2.33 -24.78 -4.03
C TYR A 297 -3.10 -26.01 -4.49
N GLU A 298 -4.08 -25.84 -5.39
CA GLU A 298 -4.94 -26.93 -5.84
C GLU A 298 -4.38 -27.68 -7.06
N VAL A 299 -3.68 -27.01 -7.98
CA VAL A 299 -3.16 -27.63 -9.22
C VAL A 299 -2.33 -28.91 -8.99
N PRO A 300 -1.37 -28.97 -8.03
CA PRO A 300 -0.59 -30.19 -7.78
C PRO A 300 -1.44 -31.39 -7.35
N TYR A 301 -2.60 -31.16 -6.73
CA TYR A 301 -3.51 -32.23 -6.28
C TYR A 301 -4.19 -32.93 -7.46
N TYR A 302 -4.76 -32.16 -8.38
CA TYR A 302 -5.49 -32.69 -9.53
C TYR A 302 -4.56 -33.42 -10.51
N LEU A 303 -3.33 -32.91 -10.69
CA LEU A 303 -2.36 -33.52 -11.59
C LEU A 303 -1.81 -34.85 -11.07
N ASN A 304 -1.61 -34.99 -9.76
CA ASN A 304 -1.14 -36.25 -9.17
C ASN A 304 -2.19 -37.37 -9.28
N LYS A 305 -3.48 -37.01 -9.29
CA LYS A 305 -4.55 -37.98 -9.51
C LYS A 305 -4.68 -38.41 -10.96
N ASN A 306 -4.37 -37.58 -11.95
CA ASN A 306 -4.58 -37.89 -13.38
C ASN A 306 -3.79 -39.11 -13.92
N GLY A 307 -2.89 -39.72 -13.14
CA GLY A 307 -2.30 -41.04 -13.44
C GLY A 307 -3.20 -42.23 -13.12
N GLU A 308 -4.20 -42.06 -12.26
CA GLU A 308 -5.29 -42.98 -11.99
C GLU A 308 -6.56 -42.37 -12.58
N ALA A 309 -7.33 -43.10 -13.39
CA ALA A 309 -8.48 -42.54 -14.09
C ALA A 309 -9.44 -41.85 -13.11
N LEU A 310 -9.43 -40.51 -13.09
CA LEU A 310 -10.36 -39.72 -12.32
C LEU A 310 -11.78 -40.12 -12.77
N ASP A 311 -12.60 -40.61 -11.84
CA ASP A 311 -14.00 -40.92 -12.14
C ASP A 311 -14.64 -39.69 -12.80
N SER A 312 -15.48 -39.93 -13.81
CA SER A 312 -16.02 -38.89 -14.70
C SER A 312 -16.76 -37.75 -13.98
N ALA A 313 -17.12 -37.96 -12.72
CA ALA A 313 -17.75 -36.98 -11.83
C ALA A 313 -16.80 -35.87 -11.34
N ASP A 314 -15.51 -36.14 -11.20
CA ASP A 314 -14.54 -35.18 -10.62
C ASP A 314 -13.95 -34.20 -11.66
N LYS A 315 -14.20 -34.42 -12.96
CA LYS A 315 -13.71 -33.54 -14.04
C LYS A 315 -14.26 -32.11 -13.97
N TYR A 316 -15.38 -31.90 -13.28
CA TYR A 316 -15.99 -30.57 -13.16
C TYR A 316 -15.29 -29.66 -12.13
N GLN A 317 -14.31 -30.17 -11.37
CA GLN A 317 -13.63 -29.43 -10.29
C GLN A 317 -12.21 -28.97 -10.64
N ASP A 318 -11.90 -28.86 -11.93
CA ASP A 318 -10.53 -28.57 -12.35
C ASP A 318 -10.11 -27.11 -12.10
N PHE A 319 -9.13 -26.91 -11.22
CA PHE A 319 -8.50 -25.63 -10.91
C PHE A 319 -7.30 -25.31 -11.83
N SER A 320 -7.02 -26.12 -12.86
CA SER A 320 -5.98 -25.86 -13.86
C SER A 320 -6.17 -24.48 -14.53
N SER A 321 -7.42 -24.15 -14.86
CA SER A 321 -7.81 -22.88 -15.44
C SER A 321 -7.91 -21.79 -14.38
N PHE A 322 -7.18 -20.68 -14.60
CA PHE A 322 -7.28 -19.49 -13.76
C PHE A 322 -8.70 -18.92 -13.71
N SER A 323 -9.48 -19.05 -14.79
CA SER A 323 -10.87 -18.56 -14.84
C SER A 323 -11.78 -19.28 -13.84
N ASN A 324 -11.60 -20.60 -13.65
CA ASN A 324 -12.37 -21.37 -12.68
C ASN A 324 -12.04 -20.94 -11.25
N SER A 325 -10.74 -20.70 -10.99
CA SER A 325 -10.28 -20.19 -9.70
C SER A 325 -10.83 -18.79 -9.42
N LEU A 326 -10.89 -17.93 -10.44
CA LEU A 326 -11.45 -16.57 -10.35
C LEU A 326 -12.94 -16.59 -10.03
N TRP A 327 -13.70 -17.43 -10.74
CA TRP A 327 -15.13 -17.64 -10.50
C TRP A 327 -15.38 -18.15 -9.07
N PHE A 328 -14.67 -19.19 -8.66
CA PHE A 328 -14.78 -19.76 -7.32
C PHE A 328 -14.55 -18.72 -6.21
N VAL A 329 -13.48 -17.92 -6.32
CA VAL A 329 -13.16 -16.90 -5.32
C VAL A 329 -14.17 -15.76 -5.33
N ALA A 330 -14.66 -15.31 -6.49
CA ALA A 330 -15.69 -14.29 -6.58
C ALA A 330 -17.01 -14.72 -5.91
N VAL A 331 -17.46 -15.95 -6.17
CA VAL A 331 -18.65 -16.56 -5.56
C VAL A 331 -18.46 -16.78 -4.05
N SER A 332 -17.25 -17.14 -3.63
CA SER A 332 -16.93 -17.36 -2.21
C SER A 332 -16.85 -16.06 -1.41
N LEU A 333 -16.21 -15.02 -1.95
CA LEU A 333 -16.11 -13.70 -1.30
C LEU A 333 -17.47 -12.99 -1.20
N SER A 334 -18.37 -13.24 -2.14
CA SER A 334 -19.77 -12.78 -2.09
C SER A 334 -20.65 -13.64 -1.17
N THR A 335 -20.09 -14.68 -0.54
CA THR A 335 -20.78 -15.61 0.37
C THR A 335 -21.93 -16.41 -0.25
N ILE A 336 -22.03 -16.44 -1.58
CA ILE A 336 -23.07 -17.19 -2.30
C ILE A 336 -22.78 -18.70 -2.19
N GLY A 337 -21.54 -19.11 -2.46
CA GLY A 337 -21.08 -20.49 -2.28
C GLY A 337 -21.89 -21.54 -3.04
N PHE A 338 -21.96 -21.47 -4.38
CA PHE A 338 -22.72 -22.43 -5.19
C PHE A 338 -22.31 -23.90 -4.99
N GLY A 339 -21.07 -24.17 -4.60
CA GLY A 339 -20.56 -25.51 -4.33
C GLY A 339 -20.17 -26.32 -5.58
N ASP A 340 -20.13 -25.67 -6.75
CA ASP A 340 -19.65 -26.20 -8.02
C ASP A 340 -18.13 -26.46 -8.00
N PHE A 341 -17.37 -25.54 -7.39
CA PHE A 341 -15.95 -25.67 -7.13
C PHE A 341 -15.67 -25.61 -5.63
N TYR A 342 -14.75 -26.45 -5.14
CA TYR A 342 -14.25 -26.35 -3.77
C TYR A 342 -12.79 -26.85 -3.66
N PRO A 343 -11.94 -26.20 -2.85
CA PRO A 343 -10.57 -26.65 -2.64
C PRO A 343 -10.55 -27.93 -1.81
N VAL A 344 -9.77 -28.90 -2.26
CA VAL A 344 -9.58 -30.17 -1.55
C VAL A 344 -8.35 -30.11 -0.66
N THR A 345 -7.35 -29.31 -1.04
CA THR A 345 -6.10 -29.23 -0.30
C THR A 345 -6.25 -28.43 1.00
N ILE A 346 -5.44 -28.77 2.00
CA ILE A 346 -5.43 -28.07 3.28
C ILE A 346 -5.06 -26.60 3.05
N LEU A 347 -4.04 -26.32 2.24
CA LEU A 347 -3.61 -24.96 1.94
C LEU A 347 -4.70 -24.17 1.22
N GLY A 348 -5.29 -24.71 0.15
CA GLY A 348 -6.39 -24.06 -0.58
C GLY A 348 -7.58 -23.73 0.32
N ARG A 349 -7.98 -24.66 1.21
CA ARG A 349 -9.03 -24.43 2.22
C ARG A 349 -8.66 -23.33 3.20
N THR A 350 -7.44 -23.35 3.75
CA THR A 350 -7.01 -22.29 4.70
C THR A 350 -6.94 -20.93 4.03
N THR A 351 -6.49 -20.85 2.77
CA THR A 351 -6.42 -19.60 2.00
C THR A 351 -7.81 -19.02 1.77
N ILE A 352 -8.77 -19.82 1.30
CA ILE A 352 -10.13 -19.31 1.06
C ILE A 352 -10.85 -18.95 2.36
N MET A 353 -10.69 -19.75 3.43
CA MET A 353 -11.28 -19.43 4.73
C MET A 353 -10.73 -18.11 5.27
N THR A 354 -9.41 -17.91 5.22
CA THR A 354 -8.77 -16.66 5.64
C THR A 354 -9.23 -15.50 4.75
N GLY A 355 -9.29 -15.69 3.43
CA GLY A 355 -9.76 -14.67 2.49
C GLY A 355 -11.20 -14.23 2.76
N VAL A 356 -12.13 -15.17 2.92
CA VAL A 356 -13.55 -14.86 3.19
C VAL A 356 -13.71 -14.19 4.57
N ILE A 357 -13.06 -14.74 5.60
CA ILE A 357 -13.18 -14.21 6.97
C ILE A 357 -12.59 -12.81 7.08
N PHE A 358 -11.40 -12.54 6.55
CA PHE A 358 -10.76 -11.24 6.72
C PHE A 358 -11.16 -10.24 5.65
N ILE A 359 -11.12 -10.63 4.38
CA ILE A 359 -11.35 -9.70 3.27
C ILE A 359 -12.85 -9.58 2.96
N GLY A 360 -13.54 -10.71 2.83
CA GLY A 360 -14.98 -10.73 2.55
C GLY A 360 -15.78 -9.98 3.61
N SER A 361 -15.55 -10.29 4.89
CA SER A 361 -16.25 -9.60 6.00
C SER A 361 -15.92 -8.10 6.06
N SER A 362 -14.67 -7.71 5.81
CA SER A 362 -14.25 -6.30 5.81
C SER A 362 -14.95 -5.52 4.70
N ILE A 363 -15.05 -6.10 3.48
CA ILE A 363 -15.74 -5.45 2.35
C ILE A 363 -17.24 -5.30 2.66
N MET A 364 -17.89 -6.33 3.18
CA MET A 364 -19.31 -6.27 3.54
C MET A 364 -19.58 -5.25 4.65
N SER A 365 -18.70 -5.18 5.67
CA SER A 365 -18.79 -4.17 6.73
C SER A 365 -18.67 -2.76 6.17
N LEU A 366 -17.69 -2.51 5.31
CA LEU A 366 -17.50 -1.20 4.68
C LEU A 366 -18.68 -0.82 3.79
N MET A 367 -19.23 -1.79 3.04
CA MET A 367 -20.40 -1.55 2.20
C MET A 367 -21.63 -1.13 3.03
N SER A 368 -21.85 -1.75 4.20
CA SER A 368 -22.95 -1.37 5.08
C SER A 368 -22.81 0.05 5.63
N GLU A 369 -21.60 0.47 6.00
CA GLU A 369 -21.35 1.83 6.51
C GLU A 369 -21.56 2.89 5.42
N ILE A 370 -21.18 2.58 4.16
CA ILE A 370 -21.40 3.47 3.02
C ILE A 370 -22.90 3.67 2.74
N GLN A 371 -23.73 2.64 2.94
CA GLN A 371 -25.18 2.75 2.78
C GLN A 371 -25.82 3.68 3.82
N ASP A 372 -25.25 3.73 5.03
CA ASP A 372 -25.74 4.59 6.09
C ASP A 372 -25.36 6.06 5.86
N PHE A 373 -24.22 6.36 5.25
CA PHE A 373 -23.85 7.73 4.86
C PHE A 373 -24.72 8.32 3.73
N GLY A 374 -25.43 7.48 2.98
CA GLY A 374 -26.30 7.91 1.88
C GLY A 374 -27.73 8.27 2.31
N LYS A 375 -28.10 8.07 3.57
CA LYS A 375 -29.40 8.45 4.16
C LYS A 375 -29.24 9.68 5.02
#